data_AF-A0A3M0KQB7-F1
#
_entry.id   AF-A0A3M0KQB7-F1
#
_cell.length_a   1.000
_cell.length_b   1.000
_cell.length_c   1.000
_cell.angle_alpha   90.00
_cell.angle_beta   90.00
_cell.angle_gamma   90.00
#
_symmetry.space_group_name_H-M   'P 1'
#
loop_
_entity.id
_entity.type
_entity.pdbx_description
1 polymer ?
#
loop_
_entity_poly.entity_id
_entity_poly.type
_entity_poly.pdbx_seq_one_letter_code
_entity_poly.pdbx_strand_id
1 'polypeptide(L)'
;MDVAAAVDVTIMTTNPLKIPTGLIGPIIINGQPVGGLLLGRSSTTMLGLFVLPGVIDADYCGEIMIMAYTQYPPPADKKGQRLAQLIPLPQLAKDISPMRHDARNQGGFGSTGGLTLLTIDLSTRPRRAVELCLNGQIKKLMGLLDTGADTSIIAPSEWPHDWPLQAAATTVTGVGGMTLASRTPTLTVVIDGKYAQASFSITPLPPTVQCLIGRDVLAQLGIVLTNDHPLG
;
A
#
# COMPACT_ATOMS: atom_id res chain seq x y z
N MET A 1 9.56 19.12 -14.77
CA MET A 1 10.74 19.64 -15.51
C MET A 1 10.56 19.29 -16.98
N ASP A 2 10.78 20.21 -17.92
CA ASP A 2 10.65 19.89 -19.36
C ASP A 2 11.80 18.97 -19.82
N VAL A 3 11.49 18.02 -20.70
CA VAL A 3 12.42 17.04 -21.28
C VAL A 3 12.41 17.17 -22.80
N ALA A 4 13.60 17.26 -23.38
CA ALA A 4 13.80 17.52 -24.81
C ALA A 4 14.47 16.35 -25.54
N ALA A 5 14.26 16.28 -26.86
CA ALA A 5 14.97 15.33 -27.72
C ALA A 5 16.45 15.72 -27.85
N ALA A 6 17.36 14.74 -27.75
CA ALA A 6 18.80 14.95 -27.92
C ALA A 6 19.26 14.95 -29.38
N VAL A 7 18.41 14.45 -30.27
CA VAL A 7 18.69 14.30 -31.72
C VAL A 7 17.47 14.71 -32.53
N ASP A 8 17.69 15.01 -33.81
CA ASP A 8 16.59 15.15 -34.76
C ASP A 8 15.93 13.78 -34.96
N VAL A 9 14.61 13.74 -34.90
CA VAL A 9 13.82 12.51 -35.06
C VAL A 9 12.75 12.74 -36.11
N THR A 10 12.66 11.79 -37.04
CA THR A 10 11.52 11.67 -37.97
C THR A 10 10.81 10.36 -37.67
N ILE A 11 9.53 10.44 -37.32
CA ILE A 11 8.75 9.25 -36.94
C ILE A 11 8.01 8.73 -38.16
N MET A 12 8.56 7.67 -38.76
CA MET A 12 8.04 7.07 -39.99
C MET A 12 7.01 5.96 -39.77
N THR A 13 6.69 5.64 -38.52
CA THR A 13 5.84 4.51 -38.13
C THR A 13 4.79 4.94 -37.11
N THR A 14 3.69 4.19 -37.05
CA THR A 14 2.68 4.32 -36.01
C THR A 14 3.02 3.52 -34.75
N ASN A 15 4.06 2.70 -34.78
CA ASN A 15 4.56 1.99 -33.60
C ASN A 15 5.34 2.93 -32.68
N PRO A 16 5.30 2.71 -31.36
CA PRO A 16 6.11 3.47 -30.42
C PRO A 16 7.61 3.37 -30.71
N LEU A 17 8.28 4.53 -30.65
CA LEU A 17 9.72 4.67 -30.78
C LEU A 17 10.32 5.26 -29.50
N LYS A 18 11.59 4.95 -29.26
CA LYS A 18 12.39 5.54 -28.19
C LYS A 18 13.17 6.73 -28.75
N ILE A 19 12.94 7.91 -28.21
CA ILE A 19 13.63 9.16 -28.56
C ILE A 19 14.63 9.45 -27.44
N PRO A 20 15.94 9.56 -27.74
CA PRO A 20 16.96 9.86 -26.75
C PRO A 20 16.80 11.27 -26.20
N THR A 21 17.12 11.45 -24.92
CA THR A 21 17.08 12.75 -24.24
C THR A 21 18.47 13.23 -23.85
N GLY A 22 19.47 12.36 -23.87
CA GLY A 22 20.80 12.60 -23.34
C GLY A 22 20.86 12.70 -21.81
N LEU A 23 19.72 12.56 -21.12
CA LEU A 23 19.65 12.57 -19.66
C LEU A 23 19.94 11.16 -19.13
N ILE A 24 21.00 11.05 -18.33
CA ILE A 24 21.38 9.80 -17.67
C ILE A 24 20.86 9.84 -16.24
N GLY A 25 20.17 8.78 -15.83
CA GLY A 25 19.75 8.60 -14.44
C GLY A 25 20.92 8.28 -13.50
N PRO A 26 20.71 8.28 -12.18
CA PRO A 26 19.44 8.53 -11.49
C PRO A 26 19.05 10.01 -11.50
N ILE A 27 17.75 10.29 -11.38
CA ILE A 27 17.26 11.66 -11.22
C ILE A 27 17.59 12.12 -9.80
N ILE A 28 18.41 13.16 -9.66
CA ILE A 28 18.81 13.71 -8.36
C ILE A 28 18.04 14.99 -8.06
N ILE A 29 17.32 15.02 -6.94
CA ILE A 29 16.66 16.22 -6.42
C ILE A 29 17.08 16.40 -4.97
N ASN A 30 17.55 17.61 -4.62
CA ASN A 30 18.05 17.94 -3.29
C ASN A 30 19.10 16.94 -2.76
N GLY A 31 19.96 16.43 -3.65
CA GLY A 31 21.02 15.48 -3.30
C GLY A 31 20.55 14.05 -3.03
N GLN A 32 19.31 13.69 -3.37
CA GLN A 32 18.78 12.33 -3.24
C GLN A 32 18.29 11.78 -4.59
N PRO A 33 18.50 10.49 -4.89
CA PRO A 33 17.89 9.85 -6.04
C PRO A 33 16.37 9.80 -5.84
N VAL A 34 15.61 10.08 -6.89
CA VAL A 34 14.14 10.03 -6.88
C VAL A 34 13.64 9.31 -8.13
N GLY A 35 12.50 8.63 -7.99
CA GLY A 35 11.79 8.12 -9.15
C GLY A 35 11.08 9.26 -9.88
N GLY A 36 10.54 8.98 -11.06
CA GLY A 36 9.79 9.98 -11.81
C GLY A 36 8.80 9.40 -12.81
N LEU A 37 7.79 10.20 -13.12
CA LEU A 37 6.84 9.95 -14.19
C LEU A 37 7.17 10.86 -15.38
N LEU A 38 7.46 10.25 -16.52
CA LEU A 38 7.66 10.94 -17.79
C LEU A 38 6.33 11.00 -18.55
N LEU A 39 5.82 12.20 -18.81
CA LEU A 39 4.55 12.44 -19.49
C LEU A 39 4.72 13.34 -20.71
N GLY A 40 3.80 13.24 -21.67
CA GLY A 40 3.71 14.18 -22.78
C GLY A 40 3.35 15.59 -22.35
N ARG A 41 3.81 16.58 -23.11
CA ARG A 41 3.35 17.97 -23.01
C ARG A 41 2.10 18.14 -23.87
N SER A 42 1.16 18.96 -23.43
CA SER A 42 -0.05 19.27 -24.22
C SER A 42 0.30 19.82 -25.60
N SER A 43 1.32 20.68 -25.70
CA SER A 43 1.81 21.21 -26.98
C SER A 43 2.28 20.11 -27.94
N THR A 44 2.87 19.06 -27.42
CA THR A 44 3.37 17.92 -28.21
C THR A 44 2.21 17.07 -28.70
N THR A 45 1.24 16.79 -27.82
CA THR A 45 -0.01 16.12 -28.18
C THR A 45 -0.79 16.87 -29.26
N MET A 46 -0.85 18.21 -29.18
CA MET A 46 -1.52 19.05 -30.18
C MET A 46 -0.87 18.98 -31.57
N LEU A 47 0.41 18.59 -31.66
CA LEU A 47 1.13 18.36 -32.92
C LEU A 47 0.96 16.92 -33.44
N GLY A 48 0.09 16.12 -32.82
CA GLY A 48 -0.17 14.73 -33.22
C GLY A 48 0.91 13.75 -32.76
N LEU A 49 1.78 14.16 -31.84
CA LEU A 49 2.78 13.29 -31.22
C LEU A 49 2.36 12.92 -29.80
N PHE A 50 2.16 11.64 -29.55
CA PHE A 50 1.72 11.12 -28.27
C PHE A 50 2.90 10.49 -27.54
N VAL A 51 3.27 11.06 -26.39
CA VAL A 51 4.25 10.46 -25.48
C VAL A 51 3.53 9.47 -24.57
N LEU A 52 3.98 8.23 -24.57
CA LEU A 52 3.49 7.20 -23.66
C LEU A 52 4.04 7.47 -22.25
N PRO A 53 3.20 7.39 -21.21
CA PRO A 53 3.67 7.51 -19.84
C PRO A 53 4.79 6.50 -19.52
N GLY A 54 5.84 6.97 -18.86
CA GLY A 54 6.96 6.13 -18.43
C GLY A 54 7.25 6.32 -16.96
N VAL A 55 7.36 5.22 -16.20
CA VAL A 55 7.89 5.23 -14.83
C VAL A 55 9.40 5.04 -14.90
N ILE A 56 10.13 5.94 -14.25
CA ILE A 56 11.58 5.90 -14.10
C ILE A 56 11.85 5.55 -12.65
N ASP A 57 12.42 4.37 -12.42
CA ASP A 57 12.83 3.93 -11.10
C ASP A 57 13.97 4.82 -10.57
N ALA A 58 14.02 5.01 -9.26
CA ALA A 58 15.00 5.94 -8.67
C ALA A 58 16.44 5.43 -8.74
N ASP A 59 16.62 4.12 -8.87
CA ASP A 59 17.89 3.43 -9.04
C ASP A 59 18.24 3.20 -10.53
N TYR A 60 17.45 3.73 -11.46
CA TYR A 60 17.73 3.62 -12.89
C TYR A 60 18.94 4.48 -13.28
N CYS A 61 19.99 3.83 -13.77
CA CYS A 61 21.26 4.46 -14.18
C CYS A 61 21.41 4.61 -15.70
N GLY A 62 20.41 4.19 -16.48
CA GLY A 62 20.42 4.28 -17.94
C GLY A 62 20.02 5.66 -18.47
N GLU A 63 20.05 5.82 -19.79
CA GLU A 63 19.48 6.99 -20.45
C GLU A 63 17.96 6.99 -20.30
N ILE A 64 17.40 8.13 -19.90
CA ILE A 64 15.96 8.37 -19.88
C ILE A 64 15.50 8.60 -21.32
N MET A 65 14.63 7.72 -21.82
CA MET A 65 14.13 7.79 -23.19
C MET A 65 12.68 8.25 -23.20
N ILE A 66 12.31 9.10 -24.16
CA ILE A 66 10.91 9.42 -24.43
C ILE A 66 10.34 8.32 -25.31
N MET A 67 9.29 7.64 -24.86
CA MET A 67 8.51 6.76 -25.72
C MET A 67 7.44 7.58 -26.41
N ALA A 68 7.47 7.67 -27.74
CA ALA A 68 6.48 8.43 -28.48
C ALA A 68 5.99 7.67 -29.71
N TYR A 69 4.74 7.92 -30.09
CA TYR A 69 4.16 7.45 -31.33
C TYR A 69 3.27 8.53 -31.94
N THR A 70 2.93 8.36 -33.21
CA THR A 70 2.01 9.23 -33.94
C THR A 70 1.08 8.38 -34.79
N GLN A 71 -0.14 8.88 -35.03
CA GLN A 71 -1.06 8.25 -36.00
C GLN A 71 -0.83 8.74 -37.43
N TYR A 72 -0.07 9.83 -37.61
CA TYR A 72 0.09 10.52 -38.89
C TYR A 72 1.57 10.76 -39.23
N PRO A 73 2.36 9.71 -39.54
CA PRO A 73 3.73 9.87 -40.05
C PRO A 73 3.79 10.86 -41.24
N PRO A 74 4.82 11.71 -41.39
CA PRO A 74 6.09 11.70 -40.66
C PRO A 74 6.36 13.01 -39.87
N PRO A 75 5.88 13.15 -38.61
CA PRO A 75 6.29 14.25 -37.75
C PRO A 75 7.80 14.26 -37.60
N ALA A 76 8.37 15.45 -37.73
CA ALA A 76 9.79 15.71 -37.56
C ALA A 76 9.97 16.62 -36.35
N ASP A 77 10.68 16.13 -35.35
CA ASP A 77 11.05 16.87 -34.15
C ASP A 77 12.54 17.19 -34.18
N LYS A 78 12.88 18.40 -33.79
CA LYS A 78 14.27 18.86 -33.78
C LYS A 78 14.94 18.57 -32.46
N LYS A 79 16.26 18.37 -32.50
CA LYS A 79 17.11 18.41 -31.32
C LYS A 79 16.81 19.65 -30.48
N GLY A 80 16.63 19.46 -29.17
CA GLY A 80 16.32 20.51 -28.21
C GLY A 80 14.83 20.83 -28.10
N GLN A 81 13.96 20.27 -28.94
CA GLN A 81 12.52 20.43 -28.81
C GLN A 81 12.01 19.69 -27.57
N ARG A 82 11.24 20.40 -26.75
CA ARG A 82 10.67 19.88 -25.49
C ARG A 82 9.42 19.06 -25.80
N LEU A 83 9.54 17.74 -25.70
CA LEU A 83 8.48 16.79 -26.08
C LEU A 83 7.74 16.21 -24.87
N ALA A 84 8.43 16.09 -23.74
CA ALA A 84 7.90 15.48 -22.54
C ALA A 84 8.18 16.35 -21.31
N GLN A 85 7.62 15.96 -20.18
CA GLN A 85 7.90 16.53 -18.88
C GLN A 85 8.12 15.40 -17.87
N LEU A 86 9.11 15.61 -17.00
CA LEU A 86 9.41 14.74 -15.88
C LEU A 86 8.76 15.29 -14.61
N ILE A 87 7.95 14.46 -13.97
CA ILE A 87 7.31 14.70 -12.67
C ILE A 87 8.01 13.80 -11.64
N PRO A 88 8.82 14.37 -10.73
CA PRO A 88 9.44 13.58 -9.68
C PRO A 88 8.40 12.97 -8.76
N LEU A 89 8.59 11.71 -8.39
CA LEU A 89 7.71 11.01 -7.46
C LEU A 89 8.43 10.82 -6.12
N PRO A 90 7.75 11.04 -4.98
CA PRO A 90 8.29 10.65 -3.68
C PRO A 90 8.54 9.14 -3.68
N GLN A 91 9.70 8.71 -3.19
CA GLN A 91 10.00 7.29 -3.01
C GLN A 91 9.20 6.75 -1.83
N LEU A 92 7.95 6.35 -2.07
CA LEU A 92 7.16 5.59 -1.09
C LEU A 92 7.83 4.23 -0.79
N ALA A 93 8.71 3.78 -1.70
CA ALA A 93 9.39 2.49 -1.64
C ALA A 93 10.80 2.47 -1.04
N LYS A 94 11.27 3.58 -0.46
CA LYS A 94 12.68 3.74 -0.08
C LYS A 94 13.16 2.73 0.98
N ASP A 95 12.28 2.37 1.91
CA ASP A 95 12.63 1.54 3.07
C ASP A 95 12.33 0.05 2.81
N ILE A 96 12.12 -0.30 1.55
CA ILE A 96 11.78 -1.65 1.13
C ILE A 96 13.01 -2.24 0.47
N SER A 97 13.53 -3.28 1.11
CA SER A 97 14.60 -4.08 0.55
C SER A 97 14.14 -4.71 -0.79
N PRO A 98 14.76 -4.36 -1.92
CA PRO A 98 14.44 -5.01 -3.18
C PRO A 98 14.77 -6.50 -3.07
N MET A 99 13.92 -7.36 -3.64
CA MET A 99 14.11 -8.82 -3.63
C MET A 99 15.37 -9.28 -4.39
N ARG A 100 16.08 -8.37 -5.06
CA ARG A 100 17.38 -8.58 -5.71
C ARG A 100 18.32 -7.41 -5.47
N HIS A 101 19.58 -7.73 -5.22
CA HIS A 101 20.66 -6.79 -4.90
C HIS A 101 21.48 -6.38 -6.14
N ASP A 102 21.00 -6.67 -7.36
CA ASP A 102 21.73 -6.31 -8.58
C ASP A 102 21.34 -4.90 -9.00
N ALA A 103 22.33 -4.01 -9.14
CA ALA A 103 22.14 -2.69 -9.71
C ALA A 103 21.44 -2.83 -11.07
N ARG A 104 20.28 -2.19 -11.21
CA ARG A 104 19.48 -2.21 -12.43
C ARG A 104 20.17 -1.35 -13.49
N ASN A 105 21.20 -1.92 -14.13
CA ASN A 105 22.15 -1.25 -15.03
C ASN A 105 21.46 -0.40 -16.13
N GLN A 106 21.28 -0.93 -17.34
CA GLN A 106 20.62 -0.26 -18.47
C GLN A 106 19.22 -0.84 -18.77
N GLY A 107 18.72 -1.73 -17.91
CA GLY A 107 17.45 -2.42 -18.10
C GLY A 107 16.26 -1.55 -17.68
N GLY A 108 15.48 -1.06 -18.66
CA GLY A 108 14.20 -0.35 -18.45
C GLY A 108 13.00 -1.12 -19.04
N PHE A 109 11.80 -0.55 -18.95
CA PHE A 109 10.57 -1.04 -19.61
C PHE A 109 10.07 -2.42 -19.17
N GLY A 110 10.06 -2.70 -17.86
CA GLY A 110 9.54 -3.98 -17.34
C GLY A 110 10.51 -5.16 -17.51
N SER A 111 11.81 -4.89 -17.66
CA SER A 111 12.86 -5.93 -17.75
C SER A 111 12.96 -6.85 -16.52
N THR A 112 12.38 -6.44 -15.38
CA THR A 112 12.14 -7.28 -14.21
C THR A 112 10.74 -7.87 -14.32
N GLY A 113 10.64 -9.10 -14.83
CA GLY A 113 9.39 -9.86 -14.96
C GLY A 113 8.77 -10.34 -13.64
N GLY A 114 8.96 -9.60 -12.54
CA GLY A 114 8.31 -9.86 -11.26
C GLY A 114 7.04 -9.02 -11.17
N LEU A 115 5.88 -9.68 -11.07
CA LEU A 115 4.66 -9.01 -10.62
C LEU A 115 4.86 -8.59 -9.16
N THR A 116 4.82 -7.29 -8.86
CA THR A 116 4.79 -6.81 -7.48
C THR A 116 3.34 -6.92 -6.97
N LEU A 117 3.03 -8.03 -6.30
CA LEU A 117 1.80 -8.17 -5.50
C LEU A 117 2.16 -8.04 -4.02
N LEU A 118 1.58 -7.06 -3.33
CA LEU A 118 1.65 -6.95 -1.88
C LEU A 118 0.42 -7.64 -1.27
N THR A 119 0.42 -8.97 -1.32
CA THR A 119 -0.62 -9.81 -0.70
C THR A 119 -0.16 -10.29 0.67
N ILE A 120 -0.95 -10.03 1.71
CA ILE A 120 -0.88 -10.82 2.94
C ILE A 120 -1.38 -12.22 2.59
N ASP A 121 -0.57 -13.25 2.84
CA ASP A 121 -0.99 -14.64 2.65
C ASP A 121 -2.11 -14.99 3.63
N LEU A 122 -3.33 -15.11 3.11
CA LEU A 122 -4.53 -15.52 3.84
C LEU A 122 -4.65 -17.04 3.99
N SER A 123 -3.63 -17.83 3.62
CA SER A 123 -3.53 -19.24 3.99
C SER A 123 -3.62 -19.44 5.50
N THR A 124 -3.26 -18.40 6.27
CA THR A 124 -3.43 -18.35 7.71
C THR A 124 -4.30 -17.16 8.12
N ARG A 125 -5.03 -17.32 9.23
CA ARG A 125 -5.87 -16.25 9.78
C ARG A 125 -5.00 -15.16 10.43
N PRO A 126 -5.31 -13.87 10.25
CA PRO A 126 -4.54 -12.78 10.84
C PRO A 126 -4.72 -12.72 12.35
N ARG A 127 -3.77 -13.29 13.10
CA ARG A 127 -3.80 -13.35 14.56
C ARG A 127 -2.70 -12.49 15.18
N ARG A 128 -2.99 -11.87 16.33
CA ARG A 128 -2.02 -11.08 17.13
C ARG A 128 -2.14 -11.40 18.60
N ALA A 129 -1.03 -11.23 19.33
CA ALA A 129 -1.04 -11.27 20.78
C ALA A 129 -1.80 -10.03 21.29
N VAL A 130 -2.72 -10.26 22.22
CA VAL A 130 -3.57 -9.22 22.82
C VAL A 130 -3.41 -9.32 24.33
N GLU A 131 -3.16 -8.18 24.97
CA GLU A 131 -3.23 -8.06 26.42
C GLU A 131 -4.49 -7.26 26.78
N LEU A 132 -5.36 -7.87 27.58
CA LEU A 132 -6.51 -7.22 28.16
C LEU A 132 -6.17 -6.85 29.60
N CYS A 133 -6.33 -5.58 29.94
CA CYS A 133 -6.00 -5.06 31.26
C CYS A 133 -7.24 -4.48 31.95
N LEU A 134 -7.46 -4.89 33.19
CA LEU A 134 -8.52 -4.39 34.07
C LEU A 134 -7.96 -4.25 35.48
N ASN A 135 -8.05 -3.05 36.07
CA ASN A 135 -7.61 -2.77 37.44
C ASN A 135 -6.19 -3.27 37.78
N GLY A 136 -5.26 -3.17 36.82
CA GLY A 136 -3.87 -3.63 36.99
C GLY A 136 -3.64 -5.13 36.79
N GLN A 137 -4.70 -5.92 36.60
CA GLN A 137 -4.60 -7.32 36.19
C GLN A 137 -4.53 -7.44 34.68
N ILE A 138 -3.79 -8.44 34.18
CA ILE A 138 -3.53 -8.64 32.74
C ILE A 138 -3.91 -10.07 32.35
N LYS A 139 -4.68 -10.21 31.25
CA LYS A 139 -5.00 -11.48 30.61
C LYS A 139 -4.47 -11.45 29.18
N LYS A 140 -3.59 -12.39 28.84
CA LYS A 140 -2.96 -12.52 27.51
C LYS A 140 -3.64 -13.60 26.68
N LEU A 141 -3.92 -13.28 25.41
CA LEU A 141 -4.64 -14.15 24.47
C LEU A 141 -4.14 -13.92 23.04
N MET A 142 -4.46 -14.85 22.15
CA MET A 142 -4.32 -14.69 20.70
C MET A 142 -5.64 -14.25 20.09
N GLY A 143 -5.68 -13.00 19.62
CA GLY A 143 -6.84 -12.42 18.97
C GLY A 143 -6.82 -12.53 17.46
N LEU A 144 -7.96 -12.92 16.89
CA LEU A 144 -8.22 -12.84 15.45
C LEU A 144 -8.58 -11.39 15.10
N LEU A 145 -7.82 -10.76 14.20
CA LEU A 145 -8.16 -9.43 13.68
C LEU A 145 -9.30 -9.59 12.67
N ASP A 146 -10.43 -8.95 12.91
CA ASP A 146 -11.60 -9.07 12.05
C ASP A 146 -12.20 -7.70 11.74
N THR A 147 -11.95 -7.23 10.51
CA THR A 147 -12.50 -5.98 10.01
C THR A 147 -14.01 -6.04 9.75
N GLY A 148 -14.61 -7.24 9.70
CA GLY A 148 -16.04 -7.45 9.50
C GLY A 148 -16.87 -7.32 10.78
N ALA A 149 -16.24 -7.28 11.96
CA ALA A 149 -16.94 -7.16 13.23
C ALA A 149 -16.89 -5.72 13.79
N ASP A 150 -18.04 -5.22 14.25
CA ASP A 150 -18.13 -3.88 14.85
C ASP A 150 -17.61 -3.83 16.28
N THR A 151 -17.81 -4.93 17.03
CA THR A 151 -17.39 -5.06 18.42
C THR A 151 -16.46 -6.25 18.60
N SER A 152 -15.51 -6.10 19.50
CA SER A 152 -14.61 -7.18 19.89
C SER A 152 -15.34 -8.21 20.78
N ILE A 153 -14.92 -9.47 20.67
CA ILE A 153 -15.54 -10.61 21.35
C ILE A 153 -14.46 -11.40 22.08
N ILE A 154 -14.73 -11.87 23.29
CA ILE A 154 -13.90 -12.86 23.97
C ILE A 154 -14.72 -14.13 24.23
N ALA A 155 -14.08 -15.30 24.04
CA ALA A 155 -14.69 -16.58 24.35
C ALA A 155 -14.97 -16.68 25.87
N PRO A 156 -16.11 -17.24 26.31
CA PRO A 156 -16.43 -17.36 27.73
C PRO A 156 -15.38 -18.13 28.53
N SER A 157 -14.74 -19.13 27.92
CA SER A 157 -13.67 -19.93 28.54
C SER A 157 -12.38 -19.16 28.78
N GLU A 158 -12.20 -18.02 28.11
CA GLU A 158 -11.00 -17.19 28.23
C GLU A 158 -11.17 -16.04 29.22
N TRP A 159 -12.40 -15.72 29.60
CA TRP A 159 -12.70 -14.67 30.56
C TRP A 159 -12.39 -15.13 31.99
N PRO A 160 -11.57 -14.40 32.77
CA PRO A 160 -11.30 -14.75 34.17
C PRO A 160 -12.58 -14.72 35.02
N HIS A 161 -12.81 -15.76 35.82
CA HIS A 161 -14.01 -15.87 36.66
C HIS A 161 -14.15 -14.74 37.70
N ASP A 162 -13.02 -14.23 38.18
CA ASP A 162 -12.99 -13.15 39.18
C ASP A 162 -13.16 -11.76 38.55
N TRP A 163 -13.25 -11.66 37.22
CA TRP A 163 -13.44 -10.39 36.53
C TRP A 163 -14.93 -10.08 36.34
N PRO A 164 -15.37 -8.85 36.66
CA PRO A 164 -16.79 -8.48 36.65
C PRO A 164 -17.37 -8.49 35.23
N LEU A 165 -18.66 -8.76 35.13
CA LEU A 165 -19.45 -8.65 33.90
C LEU A 165 -20.49 -7.54 34.04
N GLN A 166 -20.84 -6.93 32.91
CA GLN A 166 -21.91 -5.95 32.77
C GLN A 166 -23.03 -6.52 31.90
N ALA A 167 -24.28 -6.24 32.27
CA ALA A 167 -25.42 -6.56 31.42
C ALA A 167 -25.41 -5.64 30.19
N ALA A 168 -25.54 -6.18 28.97
CA ALA A 168 -25.69 -5.34 27.78
C ALA A 168 -27.04 -4.62 27.81
N ALA A 169 -27.01 -3.30 27.62
CA ALA A 169 -28.22 -2.49 27.44
C ALA A 169 -28.88 -2.68 26.06
N THR A 170 -28.20 -3.32 25.11
CA THR A 170 -28.62 -3.43 23.70
C THR A 170 -28.36 -4.82 23.15
N THR A 171 -29.38 -5.42 22.53
CA THR A 171 -29.30 -6.68 21.78
C THR A 171 -28.44 -6.52 20.53
N VAL A 172 -27.43 -7.38 20.36
CA VAL A 172 -26.65 -7.48 19.12
C VAL A 172 -27.46 -8.27 18.10
N THR A 173 -27.88 -7.63 17.01
CA THR A 173 -28.51 -8.32 15.87
C THR A 173 -27.45 -8.68 14.83
N GLY A 174 -27.25 -9.99 14.63
CA GLY A 174 -26.57 -10.57 13.47
C GLY A 174 -27.37 -11.76 12.93
N VAL A 175 -26.89 -12.40 11.86
CA VAL A 175 -27.61 -13.49 11.14
C VAL A 175 -27.79 -14.78 11.98
N GLY A 176 -27.24 -14.83 13.20
CA GLY A 176 -27.26 -16.00 14.10
C GLY A 176 -28.29 -15.98 15.24
N GLY A 177 -29.20 -14.99 15.33
CA GLY A 177 -30.27 -14.95 16.35
C GLY A 177 -29.96 -14.13 17.61
N MET A 178 -31.00 -13.89 18.43
CA MET A 178 -30.95 -13.04 19.63
C MET A 178 -30.29 -13.78 20.81
N THR A 179 -29.19 -13.25 21.34
CA THR A 179 -28.63 -13.68 22.63
C THR A 179 -28.45 -12.45 23.53
N LEU A 180 -28.89 -12.53 24.79
CA LEU A 180 -28.50 -11.54 25.82
C LEU A 180 -26.98 -11.63 26.00
N ALA A 181 -26.24 -10.74 25.34
CA ALA A 181 -24.79 -10.72 25.43
C ALA A 181 -24.37 -10.16 26.79
N SER A 182 -23.64 -10.95 27.58
CA SER A 182 -22.87 -10.37 28.69
C SER A 182 -21.72 -9.57 28.10
N ARG A 183 -21.39 -8.41 28.68
CA ARG A 183 -20.26 -7.57 28.23
C ARG A 183 -19.24 -7.41 29.33
N THR A 184 -18.00 -7.14 28.94
CA THR A 184 -16.96 -6.73 29.87
C THR A 184 -17.15 -5.25 30.25
N PRO A 185 -16.62 -4.80 31.40
CA PRO A 185 -16.28 -3.40 31.59
C PRO A 185 -15.35 -2.92 30.48
N THR A 186 -15.14 -1.60 30.38
CA THR A 186 -14.12 -1.05 29.48
C THR A 186 -12.74 -1.57 29.89
N LEU A 187 -12.08 -2.24 28.95
CA LEU A 187 -10.75 -2.79 29.10
C LEU A 187 -9.74 -1.91 28.39
N THR A 188 -8.55 -1.80 28.97
CA THR A 188 -7.39 -1.36 28.20
C THR A 188 -6.89 -2.54 27.40
N VAL A 189 -6.83 -2.38 26.08
CA VAL A 189 -6.38 -3.39 25.12
C VAL A 189 -5.01 -2.99 24.62
N VAL A 190 -4.05 -3.92 24.67
CA VAL A 190 -2.69 -3.71 24.16
C VAL A 190 -2.41 -4.71 23.03
N ILE A 191 -2.04 -4.18 21.86
CA ILE A 191 -1.60 -4.97 20.70
C ILE A 191 -0.36 -4.29 20.12
N ASP A 192 0.74 -5.02 19.99
CA ASP A 192 2.01 -4.52 19.44
C ASP A 192 2.48 -3.20 20.08
N GLY A 193 2.29 -3.07 21.41
CA GLY A 193 2.65 -1.87 22.19
C GLY A 193 1.73 -0.66 21.99
N LYS A 194 0.67 -0.78 21.18
CA LYS A 194 -0.37 0.24 21.00
C LYS A 194 -1.55 -0.03 21.92
N TYR A 195 -2.22 1.03 22.34
CA TYR A 195 -3.29 0.99 23.33
C TYR A 195 -4.63 1.38 22.73
N ALA A 196 -5.70 0.68 23.12
CA ALA A 196 -7.09 1.01 22.83
C ALA A 196 -7.96 0.79 24.08
N GLN A 197 -9.16 1.34 24.09
CA GLN A 197 -10.15 1.13 25.15
C GLN A 197 -11.44 0.57 24.55
N ALA A 198 -11.86 -0.62 24.98
CA ALA A 198 -13.08 -1.24 24.44
C ALA A 198 -13.76 -2.18 25.44
N SER A 199 -15.08 -2.34 25.28
CA SER A 199 -15.87 -3.35 25.99
C SER A 199 -16.18 -4.52 25.06
N PHE A 200 -15.82 -5.72 25.49
CA PHE A 200 -15.95 -6.94 24.70
C PHE A 200 -17.30 -7.58 24.97
N SER A 201 -17.86 -8.22 23.95
CA SER A 201 -18.98 -9.15 24.15
C SER A 201 -18.45 -10.52 24.58
N ILE A 202 -19.13 -11.15 25.53
CA ILE A 202 -18.86 -12.53 25.95
C ILE A 202 -19.77 -13.45 25.14
N THR A 203 -19.22 -14.08 24.11
CA THR A 203 -19.98 -14.93 23.18
C THR A 203 -19.15 -16.15 22.80
N PRO A 204 -19.73 -17.36 22.72
CA PRO A 204 -19.02 -18.53 22.21
C PRO A 204 -18.39 -18.28 20.84
N LEU A 205 -17.11 -18.63 20.71
CA LEU A 205 -16.33 -18.55 19.48
C LEU A 205 -15.93 -19.97 19.05
N PRO A 206 -15.55 -20.19 17.77
CA PRO A 206 -14.97 -21.46 17.34
C PRO A 206 -13.79 -21.87 18.24
N PRO A 207 -13.57 -23.17 18.52
CA PRO A 207 -12.57 -23.63 19.50
C PRO A 207 -11.13 -23.14 19.27
N THR A 208 -10.80 -22.70 18.06
CA THR A 208 -9.48 -22.21 17.69
C THR A 208 -9.30 -20.70 17.85
N VAL A 209 -10.32 -19.97 18.31
CA VAL A 209 -10.34 -18.50 18.43
C VAL A 209 -10.65 -18.11 19.88
N GLN A 210 -9.64 -17.55 20.57
CA GLN A 210 -9.75 -17.12 21.96
C GLN A 210 -10.46 -15.77 22.09
N CYS A 211 -10.14 -14.83 21.20
CA CYS A 211 -10.89 -13.60 21.03
C CYS A 211 -10.86 -13.13 19.58
N LEU A 212 -11.75 -12.19 19.29
CA LEU A 212 -11.90 -11.50 18.03
C LEU A 212 -11.78 -10.01 18.31
N ILE A 213 -10.92 -9.33 17.55
CA ILE A 213 -10.65 -7.90 17.64
C ILE A 213 -11.37 -7.22 16.49
N GLY A 214 -12.46 -6.53 16.84
CA GLY A 214 -13.32 -5.81 15.91
C GLY A 214 -12.87 -4.37 15.69
N ARG A 215 -13.65 -3.64 14.89
CA ARG A 215 -13.36 -2.26 14.51
C ARG A 215 -13.32 -1.29 15.69
N ASP A 216 -14.06 -1.57 16.76
CA ASP A 216 -14.00 -0.81 18.02
C ASP A 216 -12.58 -0.68 18.57
N VAL A 217 -11.74 -1.71 18.41
CA VAL A 217 -10.32 -1.68 18.77
C VAL A 217 -9.45 -1.30 17.57
N LEU A 218 -9.64 -1.95 16.40
CA LEU A 218 -8.75 -1.78 15.25
C LEU A 218 -8.64 -0.32 14.80
N ALA A 219 -9.75 0.42 14.78
CA ALA A 219 -9.77 1.83 14.39
C ALA A 219 -8.98 2.72 15.35
N GLN A 220 -9.06 2.45 16.66
CA GLN A 220 -8.29 3.19 17.68
C GLN A 220 -6.78 2.97 17.53
N LEU A 221 -6.38 1.77 17.11
CA LEU A 221 -4.97 1.43 16.87
C LEU A 221 -4.42 1.99 15.54
N GLY A 222 -5.27 2.69 14.77
CA GLY A 222 -4.94 3.21 13.45
C GLY A 222 -4.65 2.10 12.43
N ILE A 223 -5.22 0.90 12.64
CA ILE A 223 -5.04 -0.21 11.71
C ILE A 223 -5.90 0.06 10.49
N VAL A 224 -5.25 0.05 9.33
CA VAL A 224 -5.90 0.20 8.03
C VAL A 224 -5.66 -1.06 7.21
N LEU A 225 -6.70 -1.48 6.49
CA LEU A 225 -6.55 -2.52 5.48
C LEU A 225 -6.08 -1.81 4.21
N THR A 226 -4.79 -1.97 3.92
CA THR A 226 -4.12 -1.26 2.82
C THR A 226 -3.48 -2.29 1.88
N ASN A 227 -3.55 -2.01 0.58
CA ASN A 227 -2.74 -2.64 -0.44
C ASN A 227 -1.40 -1.90 -0.66
N ASP A 228 -1.21 -0.77 0.03
CA ASP A 228 0.04 0.00 0.06
C ASP A 228 0.90 -0.48 1.24
N HIS A 229 2.11 -0.95 0.98
CA HIS A 229 3.03 -1.31 2.05
C HIS A 229 3.57 -0.08 2.79
N PRO A 230 3.71 -0.13 4.12
CA PRO A 230 4.60 0.77 4.84
C PRO A 230 6.08 0.47 4.54
N LEU A 231 6.41 -0.77 4.14
CA LEU A 231 7.76 -1.25 3.83
C LEU A 231 7.69 -2.51 2.89
N GLY A 232 7.47 -2.34 1.59
CA GLY A 232 7.35 -3.29 0.43
C GLY A 232 7.52 -2.68 -1.01
#